data_AF-A0A1L9UDT6-F1
#
_entry.id   AF-A0A1L9UDT6-F1
#
_cell.length_a   1.000
_cell.length_b   1.000
_cell.length_c   1.000
_cell.angle_alpha   90.00
_cell.angle_beta   90.00
_cell.angle_gamma   90.00
#
_symmetry.space_group_name_H-M   'P 1'
#
loop_
_entity.id
_entity.type
_entity.pdbx_description
1 polymer ?
#
loop_
_entity_poly.entity_id
_entity_poly.type
_entity_poly.pdbx_seq_one_letter_code
_entity_poly.pdbx_strand_id
1 'polypeptide(L)'
;MRILLLLSLMLFSITHSLPHYGVSLPPPPTEPSKPASSPYYPWRSRLASSADHVDKTTLYSIARAAQNQGQTHFADYLRHYLGNTGRDAHVSVDEMLSAMPQFRAEVHALATFKAKLAYESLMMTRPDESPVVPFTSFWHEFVATPDQSWDWFLSVGRFVYSVTGVVKLDDEETGGVSLHYAVHVFDYCDWDGGRDVRIGKFRFDEARLAGLQVTGLAREFKIRGSSQSRLVEGYTPIQGLK
;
A
#
# COMPACT_ATOMS: atom_id res chain seq x y z
N MET A 1 51.18 -0.38 27.75
CA MET A 1 49.84 -0.84 28.18
C MET A 1 48.86 -0.46 27.09
N ARG A 2 48.30 -1.43 26.37
CA ARG A 2 47.33 -1.26 25.27
C ARG A 2 45.93 -1.55 25.82
N ILE A 3 44.99 -0.62 25.65
CA ILE A 3 43.57 -0.83 25.97
C ILE A 3 42.82 -0.89 24.63
N LEU A 4 42.30 -2.06 24.30
CA LEU A 4 41.42 -2.30 23.13
C LEU A 4 39.99 -1.88 23.49
N LEU A 5 39.38 -1.04 22.67
CA LEU A 5 37.96 -0.69 22.71
C LEU A 5 37.21 -1.66 21.77
N LEU A 6 36.31 -2.49 22.30
CA LEU A 6 35.42 -3.33 21.49
C LEU A 6 34.14 -2.57 21.16
N LEU A 7 33.94 -2.29 19.88
CA LEU A 7 32.71 -1.75 19.31
C LEU A 7 31.78 -2.92 18.97
N SER A 8 30.62 -3.02 19.63
CA SER A 8 29.59 -4.00 19.28
C SER A 8 28.71 -3.43 18.16
N LEU A 9 28.87 -3.93 16.94
CA LEU A 9 27.91 -3.72 15.86
C LEU A 9 26.73 -4.67 16.07
N MET A 10 25.57 -4.13 16.46
CA MET A 10 24.30 -4.83 16.34
C MET A 10 23.86 -4.80 14.88
N LEU A 11 24.11 -5.89 14.16
CA LEU A 11 23.52 -6.17 12.86
C LEU A 11 22.03 -6.48 13.06
N PHE A 12 21.16 -5.55 12.65
CA PHE A 12 19.75 -5.88 12.44
C PHE A 12 19.66 -6.79 11.21
N SER A 13 19.58 -8.09 11.43
CA SER A 13 19.19 -9.04 10.39
C SER A 13 17.73 -8.78 10.02
N ILE A 14 17.49 -8.17 8.86
CA ILE A 14 16.17 -8.19 8.23
C ILE A 14 15.95 -9.63 7.78
N THR A 15 15.28 -10.43 8.62
CA THR A 15 14.80 -11.76 8.23
C THR A 15 13.69 -11.56 7.21
N HIS A 16 14.04 -11.58 5.92
CA HIS A 16 13.07 -11.92 4.89
C HIS A 16 12.57 -13.33 5.23
N SER A 17 11.29 -13.43 5.56
CA SER A 17 10.61 -14.72 5.70
C SER A 17 10.85 -15.52 4.41
N LEU A 18 11.59 -16.62 4.52
CA LEU A 18 11.78 -17.55 3.41
C LEU A 18 10.39 -18.02 2.94
N PRO A 19 10.08 -17.99 1.63
CA PRO A 19 8.79 -18.47 1.16
C PRO A 19 8.68 -19.98 1.46
N HIS A 20 7.59 -20.39 2.09
CA HIS A 20 7.23 -21.79 2.34
C HIS A 20 7.11 -22.66 1.07
N TYR A 21 7.31 -22.07 -0.12
CA TYR A 21 7.05 -22.67 -1.41
C TYR A 21 8.28 -22.79 -2.33
N GLY A 22 9.48 -22.42 -1.84
CA GLY A 22 10.73 -22.57 -2.60
C GLY A 22 10.89 -21.64 -3.81
N VAL A 23 9.90 -20.79 -4.11
CA VAL A 23 9.94 -19.78 -5.19
C VAL A 23 9.78 -18.38 -4.59
N SER A 24 10.71 -17.48 -4.92
CA SER A 24 10.60 -16.06 -4.59
C SER A 24 9.65 -15.37 -5.56
N LEU A 25 8.69 -14.60 -5.05
CA LEU A 25 7.87 -13.73 -5.88
C LEU A 25 8.72 -12.60 -6.48
N PRO A 26 8.34 -12.08 -7.66
CA PRO A 26 8.93 -10.85 -8.18
C PRO A 26 8.78 -9.70 -7.17
N PRO A 27 9.74 -8.76 -7.11
CA PRO A 27 9.59 -7.58 -6.27
C PRO A 27 8.45 -6.69 -6.78
N PRO A 28 7.91 -5.79 -5.93
CA PRO A 28 6.96 -4.77 -6.37
C PRO A 28 7.50 -4.00 -7.58
N PRO A 29 6.66 -3.58 -8.53
CA PRO A 29 7.09 -2.70 -9.61
C PRO A 29 7.59 -1.36 -9.06
N THR A 30 8.37 -0.63 -9.86
CA THR A 30 8.81 0.72 -9.52
C THR A 30 7.62 1.60 -9.14
N GLU A 31 7.74 2.34 -8.04
CA GLU A 31 6.70 3.25 -7.56
C GLU A 31 6.30 4.23 -8.67
N PRO A 32 4.98 4.50 -8.85
CA PRO A 32 4.53 5.44 -9.86
C PRO A 32 4.89 6.86 -9.45
N SER A 33 5.23 7.69 -10.43
CA SER A 33 5.38 9.13 -10.22
C SER A 33 4.04 9.76 -9.84
N LYS A 34 4.08 10.80 -9.00
CA LYS A 34 2.92 11.64 -8.73
C LYS A 34 2.37 12.21 -10.05
N PRO A 35 1.04 12.15 -10.31
CA PRO A 35 0.46 12.67 -11.54
C PRO A 35 0.84 14.14 -11.78
N ALA A 36 1.07 14.52 -13.04
CA ALA A 36 1.39 15.90 -13.39
C ALA A 36 0.28 16.90 -13.05
N SER A 37 -0.96 16.42 -12.91
CA SER A 37 -2.13 17.20 -12.49
C SER A 37 -2.25 17.40 -10.98
N SER A 38 -1.47 16.68 -10.17
CA SER A 38 -1.57 16.80 -8.72
C SER A 38 -1.07 18.16 -8.25
N PRO A 39 -1.78 18.80 -7.30
CA PRO A 39 -1.32 20.05 -6.70
C PRO A 39 0.08 19.90 -6.10
N TYR A 40 0.90 20.96 -6.26
CA TYR A 40 2.23 21.03 -5.69
C TYR A 40 2.25 22.04 -4.53
N TYR A 41 2.57 21.54 -3.33
CA TYR A 41 2.68 22.35 -2.12
C TYR A 41 4.13 22.38 -1.63
N PRO A 42 4.93 23.42 -1.97
CA PRO A 42 6.34 23.47 -1.61
C PRO A 42 6.51 23.60 -0.10
N TRP A 43 7.20 22.60 0.49
CA TRP A 43 7.40 22.52 1.92
C TRP A 43 8.17 23.72 2.47
N ARG A 44 7.65 24.34 3.53
CA ARG A 44 8.27 25.48 4.23
C ARG A 44 8.63 26.65 3.30
N SER A 45 7.80 26.91 2.30
CA SER A 45 7.92 28.07 1.42
C SER A 45 7.36 29.36 2.03
N ARG A 46 6.56 29.25 3.09
CA ARG A 46 5.99 30.36 3.86
C ARG A 46 6.32 30.22 5.35
N LEU A 47 6.39 31.34 6.08
CA LEU A 47 6.46 31.31 7.54
C LEU A 47 5.10 30.93 8.15
N ALA A 48 5.12 30.09 9.18
CA ALA A 48 3.94 29.77 9.97
C ALA A 48 3.44 30.99 10.75
N SER A 49 2.13 31.19 10.75
CA SER A 49 1.41 32.13 11.59
C SER A 49 0.86 31.44 12.84
N SER A 50 0.40 32.23 13.81
CA SER A 50 -0.31 31.68 14.98
C SER A 50 -1.57 30.90 14.60
N ALA A 51 -2.26 31.29 13.53
CA ALA A 51 -3.42 30.56 13.02
C ALA A 51 -3.03 29.16 12.50
N ASP A 52 -1.91 29.05 11.77
CA ASP A 52 -1.42 27.75 11.29
C ASP A 52 -1.09 26.81 12.48
N HIS A 53 -0.59 27.33 13.60
CA HIS A 53 -0.38 26.56 14.83
C HIS A 53 -1.69 26.12 15.53
N VAL A 54 -2.72 26.95 15.50
CA VAL A 54 -4.07 26.60 15.99
C VAL A 54 -4.70 25.50 15.13
N ASP A 55 -4.55 25.58 13.81
CA ASP A 55 -5.02 24.55 12.89
C ASP A 55 -4.32 23.21 13.14
N LYS A 56 -2.99 23.22 13.29
CA LYS A 56 -2.22 22.02 13.67
C LYS A 56 -2.73 21.40 14.97
N THR A 57 -3.01 22.21 16.00
CA THR A 57 -3.55 21.74 17.29
C THR A 57 -4.95 21.14 17.14
N THR A 58 -5.78 21.75 16.29
CA THR A 58 -7.12 21.25 15.97
C THR A 58 -7.06 19.90 15.27
N LEU A 59 -6.15 19.73 14.31
CA LEU A 59 -5.96 18.46 13.59
C LEU A 59 -5.43 17.34 14.50
N TYR A 60 -4.56 17.64 15.48
CA TYR A 60 -4.21 16.65 16.51
C TYR A 60 -5.41 16.22 17.35
N SER A 61 -6.32 17.15 17.65
CA SER A 61 -7.57 16.84 18.36
C SER A 61 -8.49 15.97 17.52
N ILE A 62 -8.54 16.19 16.20
CA ILE A 62 -9.25 15.33 15.25
C ILE A 62 -8.65 13.93 15.23
N ALA A 63 -7.32 13.79 15.12
CA ALA A 63 -6.66 12.48 15.15
C ALA A 63 -7.01 11.71 16.43
N ARG A 64 -7.00 12.38 17.59
CA ARG A 64 -7.42 11.76 18.86
C ARG A 64 -8.88 11.35 18.86
N ALA A 65 -9.77 12.18 18.32
CA ALA A 65 -11.19 11.86 18.23
C ALA A 65 -11.44 10.65 17.30
N ALA A 66 -10.72 10.59 16.19
CA ALA A 66 -10.78 9.50 15.22
C ALA A 66 -10.29 8.18 15.83
N GLN A 67 -9.15 8.20 16.54
CA GLN A 67 -8.64 7.06 17.31
C GLN A 67 -9.70 6.53 18.28
N ASN A 68 -10.36 7.41 19.04
CA ASN A 68 -11.41 7.04 20.00
C ASN A 68 -12.67 6.45 19.32
N GLN A 69 -12.84 6.67 18.03
CA GLN A 69 -13.94 6.13 17.21
C GLN A 69 -13.50 4.91 16.38
N GLY A 70 -12.31 4.36 16.65
CA GLY A 70 -11.77 3.18 15.95
C GLY A 70 -11.16 3.48 14.58
N GLN A 71 -10.96 4.74 14.21
CA GLN A 71 -10.32 5.14 12.95
C GLN A 71 -8.80 5.29 13.16
N THR A 72 -8.15 4.16 13.42
CA THR A 72 -6.78 4.12 13.93
C THR A 72 -5.77 4.47 12.85
N HIS A 73 -5.97 3.99 11.63
CA HIS A 73 -5.06 4.26 10.51
C HIS A 73 -5.08 5.75 10.15
N PHE A 74 -6.27 6.34 10.10
CA PHE A 74 -6.40 7.76 9.81
C PHE A 74 -5.76 8.60 10.90
N ALA A 75 -5.97 8.24 12.18
CA ALA A 75 -5.34 8.92 13.30
C ALA A 75 -3.81 8.83 13.25
N ASP A 76 -3.26 7.68 12.85
CA ASP A 76 -1.81 7.47 12.73
C ASP A 76 -1.21 8.29 11.60
N TYR A 77 -1.79 8.25 10.41
CA TYR A 77 -1.30 9.01 9.26
C TYR A 77 -1.46 10.51 9.44
N LEU A 78 -2.57 10.96 10.04
CA LEU A 78 -2.75 12.38 10.37
C LEU A 78 -1.70 12.85 11.39
N ARG A 79 -1.45 12.08 12.45
CA ARG A 79 -0.38 12.41 13.41
C ARG A 79 0.99 12.43 12.76
N HIS A 80 1.27 11.48 11.87
CA HIS A 80 2.55 11.40 11.17
C HIS A 80 2.77 12.60 10.25
N TYR A 81 1.74 13.00 9.49
CA TYR A 81 1.74 14.22 8.69
C TYR A 81 2.08 15.46 9.54
N LEU A 82 1.35 15.65 10.64
CA LEU A 82 1.53 16.75 11.58
C LEU A 82 2.86 16.67 12.36
N GLY A 83 3.47 15.49 12.41
CA GLY A 83 4.81 15.25 12.94
C GLY A 83 5.92 15.84 12.06
N ASN A 84 5.59 16.24 10.82
CA ASN A 84 6.48 16.98 9.91
C ASN A 84 7.78 16.24 9.54
N THR A 85 7.79 14.91 9.64
CA THR A 85 9.02 14.13 9.38
C THR A 85 9.23 13.87 7.89
N GLY A 86 8.15 13.68 7.12
CA GLY A 86 8.20 13.27 5.72
C GLY A 86 8.80 11.88 5.50
N ARG A 87 8.99 11.08 6.56
CA ARG A 87 9.45 9.69 6.44
C ARG A 87 8.33 8.84 5.88
N ASP A 88 8.67 7.83 5.10
CA ASP A 88 7.67 6.89 4.59
C ASP A 88 6.92 6.20 5.75
N ALA A 89 5.64 5.92 5.51
CA ALA A 89 4.79 5.15 6.40
C ALA A 89 4.48 3.78 5.78
N HIS A 90 4.27 2.80 6.66
CA HIS A 90 3.85 1.46 6.27
C HIS A 90 2.32 1.37 6.22
N VAL A 91 1.79 0.58 5.29
CA VAL A 91 0.38 0.16 5.27
C VAL A 91 0.25 -1.36 5.31
N SER A 92 -0.64 -1.86 6.17
CA SER A 92 -0.97 -3.28 6.23
C SER A 92 -1.93 -3.66 5.10
N VAL A 93 -1.39 -4.21 4.02
CA VAL A 93 -2.19 -4.62 2.85
C VAL A 93 -3.12 -5.79 3.20
N ASP A 94 -2.72 -6.66 4.13
CA ASP A 94 -3.57 -7.75 4.60
C ASP A 94 -4.81 -7.24 5.37
N GLU A 95 -4.65 -6.18 6.18
CA GLU A 95 -5.79 -5.52 6.83
C GLU A 95 -6.70 -4.81 5.84
N MET A 96 -6.14 -4.16 4.81
CA MET A 96 -6.93 -3.57 3.73
C MET A 96 -7.77 -4.63 3.01
N LEU A 97 -7.16 -5.76 2.65
CA LEU A 97 -7.85 -6.87 1.96
C LEU A 97 -8.89 -7.55 2.85
N SER A 98 -8.67 -7.59 4.17
CA SER A 98 -9.65 -8.08 5.13
C SER A 98 -10.84 -7.12 5.25
N ALA A 99 -10.57 -5.84 5.42
CA ALA A 99 -11.56 -4.79 5.68
C ALA A 99 -12.38 -4.39 4.45
N MET A 100 -11.84 -4.51 3.24
CA MET A 100 -12.50 -4.07 2.00
C MET A 100 -12.71 -5.25 1.03
N PRO A 101 -13.83 -5.99 1.12
CA PRO A 101 -14.08 -7.16 0.29
C PRO A 101 -14.08 -6.89 -1.23
N GLN A 102 -14.50 -5.70 -1.66
CA GLN A 102 -14.48 -5.28 -3.06
C GLN A 102 -13.04 -5.12 -3.57
N PHE A 103 -12.16 -4.48 -2.78
CA PHE A 103 -10.74 -4.41 -3.10
C PHE A 103 -10.11 -5.81 -3.21
N ARG A 104 -10.46 -6.70 -2.27
CA ARG A 104 -10.01 -8.10 -2.32
C ARG A 104 -10.46 -8.83 -3.58
N ALA A 105 -11.70 -8.61 -4.02
CA ALA A 105 -12.23 -9.21 -5.24
C ALA A 105 -11.51 -8.69 -6.50
N GLU A 106 -11.27 -7.38 -6.60
CA GLU A 106 -10.53 -6.79 -7.73
C GLU A 106 -9.09 -7.29 -7.81
N VAL A 107 -8.41 -7.35 -6.67
CA VAL A 107 -7.06 -7.91 -6.56
C VAL A 107 -7.02 -9.36 -7.02
N HIS A 108 -7.99 -10.17 -6.60
CA HIS A 108 -8.07 -11.56 -7.01
C HIS A 108 -8.32 -11.69 -8.52
N ALA A 109 -9.23 -10.89 -9.08
CA ALA A 109 -9.50 -10.87 -10.50
C ALA A 109 -8.25 -10.48 -11.31
N LEU A 110 -7.52 -9.46 -10.87
CA LEU A 110 -6.27 -9.02 -11.51
C LEU A 110 -5.19 -10.10 -11.45
N ALA A 111 -4.99 -10.73 -10.29
CA ALA A 111 -4.01 -11.81 -10.13
C ALA A 111 -4.33 -13.00 -11.05
N THR A 112 -5.59 -13.44 -11.08
CA THR A 112 -6.07 -14.50 -11.96
C THR A 112 -5.92 -14.15 -13.44
N PHE A 113 -6.20 -12.91 -13.83
CA PHE A 113 -6.02 -12.45 -15.21
C PHE A 113 -4.53 -12.46 -15.63
N LYS A 114 -3.65 -11.93 -14.78
CA LYS A 114 -2.21 -11.90 -15.06
C LYS A 114 -1.58 -13.28 -15.07
N ALA A 115 -2.04 -14.17 -14.19
CA ALA A 115 -1.67 -15.57 -14.17
C ALA A 115 -2.04 -16.27 -15.49
N LYS A 116 -3.26 -16.05 -15.99
CA LYS A 116 -3.72 -16.61 -17.27
C LYS A 116 -2.82 -16.19 -18.43
N LEU A 117 -2.49 -14.91 -18.52
CA LEU A 117 -1.60 -14.40 -19.57
C LEU A 117 -0.19 -14.99 -19.48
N ALA A 118 0.34 -15.15 -18.26
CA ALA A 118 1.66 -15.76 -18.05
C ALA A 118 1.67 -17.23 -18.48
N TYR A 119 0.61 -17.97 -18.11
CA TYR A 119 0.43 -19.37 -18.50
C TYR A 119 0.33 -19.52 -20.02
N GLU A 120 -0.52 -18.74 -20.69
CA GLU A 120 -0.67 -18.77 -22.15
C GLU A 120 0.65 -18.47 -22.87
N SER A 121 1.42 -17.49 -22.36
CA SER A 121 2.75 -17.17 -22.92
C SER A 121 3.74 -18.32 -22.78
N LEU A 122 3.72 -19.06 -21.66
CA LEU A 122 4.57 -20.23 -21.47
C LEU A 122 4.24 -21.31 -22.49
N MET A 123 2.96 -21.69 -22.59
CA MET A 123 2.49 -22.74 -23.49
C MET A 123 2.80 -22.45 -24.97
N MET A 124 2.84 -21.17 -25.37
CA MET A 124 3.16 -20.78 -26.75
C MET A 124 4.66 -20.77 -27.06
N THR A 125 5.52 -20.52 -26.07
CA THR A 125 6.95 -20.27 -26.32
C THR A 125 7.83 -21.44 -25.93
N ARG A 126 7.52 -22.10 -24.81
CA ARG A 126 8.39 -23.06 -24.13
C ARG A 126 7.57 -24.05 -23.31
N PRO A 127 6.72 -24.88 -23.95
CA PRO A 127 5.89 -25.85 -23.24
C PRO A 127 6.70 -26.87 -22.43
N ASP A 128 7.96 -27.12 -22.84
CA ASP A 128 8.86 -28.10 -22.22
C ASP A 128 9.84 -27.47 -21.20
N GLU A 129 9.74 -26.16 -20.93
CA GLU A 129 10.73 -25.42 -20.14
C GLU A 129 10.12 -24.72 -18.92
N SER A 130 10.72 -24.94 -17.75
CA SER A 130 10.44 -24.34 -16.43
C SER A 130 8.98 -24.38 -15.95
N PRO A 131 8.67 -25.17 -14.91
CA PRO A 131 7.30 -25.28 -14.37
C PRO A 131 6.81 -24.01 -13.68
N VAL A 132 7.55 -22.88 -13.70
CA VAL A 132 7.26 -21.67 -12.93
C VAL A 132 7.40 -20.42 -13.80
N VAL A 133 6.32 -19.65 -13.92
CA VAL A 133 6.26 -18.44 -14.75
C VAL A 133 5.94 -17.22 -13.88
N PRO A 134 6.87 -16.26 -13.74
CA PRO A 134 6.59 -15.04 -13.00
C PRO A 134 5.71 -14.07 -13.79
N PHE A 135 4.94 -13.26 -13.07
CA PHE A 135 4.21 -12.12 -13.63
C PHE A 135 4.19 -10.92 -12.68
N THR A 136 4.02 -9.75 -13.29
CA THR A 136 3.81 -8.47 -12.59
C THR A 136 2.72 -7.69 -13.31
N SER A 137 1.83 -7.02 -12.57
CA SER A 137 0.90 -6.03 -13.13
C SER A 137 1.50 -4.62 -13.08
N PHE A 138 0.97 -3.72 -13.90
CA PHE A 138 1.12 -2.28 -13.67
C PHE A 138 0.38 -1.87 -12.40
N TRP A 139 0.53 -0.60 -12.01
CA TRP A 139 -0.26 0.00 -10.94
C TRP A 139 -1.69 0.27 -11.42
N HIS A 140 -2.67 -0.14 -10.62
CA HIS A 140 -4.09 0.10 -10.80
C HIS A 140 -4.60 0.98 -9.66
N GLU A 141 -5.58 1.84 -9.94
CA GLU A 141 -6.20 2.67 -8.92
C GLU A 141 -7.34 1.92 -8.23
N PHE A 142 -7.50 2.14 -6.92
CA PHE A 142 -8.68 1.76 -6.17
C PHE A 142 -9.17 2.96 -5.34
N VAL A 143 -10.49 3.15 -5.28
CA VAL A 143 -11.13 4.19 -4.46
C VAL A 143 -11.91 3.50 -3.35
N ALA A 144 -11.40 3.62 -2.12
CA ALA A 144 -12.12 3.23 -0.92
C ALA A 144 -13.32 4.15 -0.72
N THR A 145 -14.47 3.57 -0.38
CA THR A 145 -15.69 4.33 -0.06
C THR A 145 -16.02 4.27 1.44
N PRO A 146 -16.78 5.23 1.97
CA PRO A 146 -17.22 5.21 3.36
C PRO A 146 -17.90 3.91 3.78
N ASP A 147 -18.69 3.31 2.88
CA ASP A 147 -19.44 2.08 3.14
C ASP A 147 -18.56 0.82 3.14
N GLN A 148 -17.40 0.87 2.48
CA GLN A 148 -16.43 -0.23 2.48
C GLN A 148 -15.59 -0.23 3.76
N SER A 149 -15.06 0.93 4.12
CA SER A 149 -14.33 1.14 5.37
C SER A 149 -14.18 2.63 5.63
N TRP A 150 -14.76 3.11 6.73
CA TRP A 150 -14.61 4.50 7.14
C TRP A 150 -13.15 4.86 7.42
N ASP A 151 -12.37 3.94 8.01
CA ASP A 151 -10.97 4.20 8.36
C ASP A 151 -10.11 4.31 7.10
N TRP A 152 -10.23 3.35 6.17
CA TRP A 152 -9.45 3.37 4.93
C TRP A 152 -9.90 4.48 3.98
N PHE A 153 -11.21 4.80 3.97
CA PHE A 153 -11.74 5.96 3.28
C PHE A 153 -11.12 7.26 3.78
N LEU A 154 -10.97 7.43 5.09
CA LEU A 154 -10.33 8.64 5.66
C LEU A 154 -8.81 8.63 5.50
N SER A 155 -8.18 7.46 5.62
CA SER A 155 -6.72 7.32 5.65
C SER A 155 -6.06 7.55 4.29
N VAL A 156 -6.51 6.79 3.29
CA VAL A 156 -5.93 6.79 1.94
C VAL A 156 -6.96 7.25 0.93
N GLY A 157 -8.22 6.79 1.03
CA GLY A 157 -9.32 7.19 0.14
C GLY A 157 -9.16 6.72 -1.30
N ARG A 158 -8.10 7.13 -1.97
CA ARG A 158 -7.69 6.68 -3.31
C ARG A 158 -6.22 6.31 -3.25
N PHE A 159 -5.89 5.10 -3.68
CA PHE A 159 -4.53 4.59 -3.68
C PHE A 159 -4.30 3.74 -4.92
N VAL A 160 -3.03 3.40 -5.17
CA VAL A 160 -2.68 2.47 -6.24
C VAL A 160 -2.20 1.14 -5.70
N TYR A 161 -2.49 0.08 -6.45
CA TYR A 161 -2.07 -1.28 -6.12
C TYR A 161 -1.50 -2.02 -7.33
N SER A 162 -0.65 -3.00 -7.09
CA SER A 162 -0.11 -3.92 -8.09
C SER A 162 -0.09 -5.34 -7.53
N VAL A 163 -0.11 -6.34 -8.42
CA VAL A 163 0.08 -7.74 -8.06
C VAL A 163 1.34 -8.29 -8.72
N THR A 164 2.11 -9.03 -7.94
CA THR A 164 3.22 -9.86 -8.43
C THR A 164 2.93 -11.30 -8.08
N GLY A 165 3.38 -12.22 -8.91
CA GLY A 165 3.10 -13.62 -8.67
C GLY A 165 3.90 -14.55 -9.54
N VAL A 166 3.66 -15.84 -9.31
CA VAL A 166 4.14 -16.93 -10.13
C VAL A 166 2.98 -17.89 -10.40
N VAL A 167 2.94 -18.42 -11.61
CA VAL A 167 2.11 -19.57 -11.97
C VAL A 167 3.01 -20.79 -12.01
N LYS A 168 2.66 -21.84 -11.27
CA LYS A 168 3.41 -23.09 -11.27
C LYS A 168 2.58 -24.24 -11.83
N LEU A 169 3.17 -25.01 -12.75
CA LEU A 169 2.67 -26.32 -13.17
C LEU A 169 3.25 -27.34 -12.18
N ASP A 170 2.38 -28.13 -11.55
CA ASP A 170 2.82 -29.25 -10.71
C ASP A 170 3.11 -30.48 -11.60
N ASP A 171 4.14 -31.26 -11.24
CA ASP A 171 4.59 -32.42 -12.02
C ASP A 171 3.53 -33.54 -12.13
N GLU A 172 3.72 -34.38 -13.15
CA GLU A 172 2.81 -35.23 -13.95
C GLU A 172 1.77 -36.16 -13.25
N GLU A 173 1.55 -36.14 -11.94
CA GLU A 173 0.50 -36.97 -11.31
C GLU A 173 -0.85 -36.27 -11.11
N THR A 174 -0.88 -34.93 -11.05
CA THR A 174 -2.12 -34.18 -10.77
C THR A 174 -2.55 -33.22 -11.88
N GLY A 175 -1.64 -32.84 -12.79
CA GLY A 175 -1.90 -31.84 -13.83
C GLY A 175 -2.37 -30.49 -13.28
N GLY A 176 -2.11 -30.22 -11.99
CA GLY A 176 -2.57 -29.04 -11.29
C GLY A 176 -1.74 -27.80 -11.67
N VAL A 177 -2.40 -26.66 -11.78
CA VAL A 177 -1.74 -25.36 -11.82
C VAL A 177 -1.98 -24.66 -10.48
N SER A 178 -0.94 -24.11 -9.89
CA SER A 178 -1.02 -23.30 -8.69
C SER A 178 -0.66 -21.85 -8.98
N LEU A 179 -1.36 -20.93 -8.31
CA LEU A 179 -1.11 -19.49 -8.41
C LEU A 179 -0.66 -18.97 -7.06
N HIS A 180 0.54 -18.40 -7.04
CA HIS A 180 1.11 -17.71 -5.89
C HIS A 180 1.22 -16.22 -6.18
N TYR A 181 0.67 -15.35 -5.34
CA TYR A 181 0.76 -13.91 -5.58
C TYR A 181 0.79 -13.07 -4.30
N ALA A 182 1.41 -11.90 -4.39
CA ALA A 182 1.39 -10.85 -3.39
C ALA A 182 0.80 -9.56 -3.98
N VAL A 183 0.37 -8.68 -3.08
CA VAL A 183 -0.30 -7.42 -3.42
C VAL A 183 0.54 -6.30 -2.83
N HIS A 184 0.78 -5.27 -3.62
CA HIS A 184 1.55 -4.10 -3.23
C HIS A 184 0.64 -2.89 -3.28
N VAL A 185 0.69 -2.05 -2.25
CA VAL A 185 -0.06 -0.79 -2.18
C VAL A 185 0.92 0.35 -2.05
N PHE A 186 0.65 1.44 -2.78
CA PHE A 186 1.41 2.66 -2.72
C PHE A 186 0.46 3.88 -2.77
N ASP A 187 0.82 4.93 -2.05
CA ASP A 187 0.13 6.22 -2.10
C ASP A 187 1.07 7.38 -1.70
N TYR A 188 0.78 8.58 -2.18
CA TYR A 188 1.35 9.83 -1.66
C TYR A 188 0.36 10.43 -0.68
N CYS A 189 0.69 10.43 0.62
CA CYS A 189 -0.14 11.09 1.62
C CYS A 189 0.07 12.61 1.56
N ASP A 190 -0.72 13.25 0.71
CA ASP A 190 -0.75 14.70 0.49
C ASP A 190 -2.07 15.36 0.84
N TRP A 191 -3.07 14.56 1.23
CA TRP A 191 -4.39 15.01 1.63
C TRP A 191 -5.06 15.88 0.54
N ASP A 192 -4.89 15.50 -0.74
CA ASP A 192 -5.44 16.23 -1.90
C ASP A 192 -6.84 15.78 -2.35
N GLY A 193 -7.48 14.89 -1.60
CA GLY A 193 -8.76 14.26 -1.94
C GLY A 193 -9.97 15.19 -1.90
N GLY A 194 -9.82 16.41 -1.36
CA GLY A 194 -10.91 17.39 -1.24
C GLY A 194 -12.02 16.99 -0.26
N ARG A 195 -11.72 16.10 0.68
CA ARG A 195 -12.69 15.60 1.67
C ARG A 195 -13.04 16.70 2.68
N ASP A 196 -14.34 16.87 2.90
CA ASP A 196 -14.93 17.71 3.94
C ASP A 196 -16.00 16.90 4.69
N VAL A 197 -15.64 16.38 5.85
CA VAL A 197 -16.43 15.39 6.59
C VAL A 197 -16.47 15.71 8.08
N ARG A 198 -17.37 15.06 8.81
CA ARG A 198 -17.44 15.17 10.28
C ARG A 198 -16.89 13.91 10.94
N ILE A 199 -16.00 14.11 11.91
CA ILE A 199 -15.44 13.08 12.77
C ILE A 199 -15.85 13.40 14.20
N GLY A 200 -16.93 12.75 14.66
CA GLY A 200 -17.65 13.16 15.88
C GLY A 200 -18.12 14.61 15.79
N LYS A 201 -17.68 15.44 16.74
CA LYS A 201 -18.01 16.87 16.81
C LYS A 201 -17.11 17.77 15.97
N PHE A 202 -16.07 17.22 15.34
CA PHE A 202 -15.09 17.99 14.60
C PHE A 202 -15.38 17.92 13.09
N ARG A 203 -15.24 19.04 12.39
CA ARG A 203 -15.18 19.08 10.93
C ARG A 203 -13.73 18.86 10.51
N PHE A 204 -13.50 17.90 9.64
CA PHE A 204 -12.23 17.63 8.99
C PHE A 204 -12.33 18.11 7.54
N ASP A 205 -11.47 19.04 7.18
CA ASP A 205 -11.43 19.70 5.88
C ASP A 205 -10.00 19.62 5.36
N GLU A 206 -9.80 18.84 4.31
CA GLU A 206 -8.48 18.56 3.74
C GLU A 206 -7.76 19.78 3.18
N ALA A 207 -8.52 20.79 2.73
CA ALA A 207 -7.92 22.02 2.20
C ALA A 207 -7.02 22.73 3.22
N ARG A 208 -7.24 22.47 4.53
CA ARG A 208 -6.42 23.03 5.62
C ARG A 208 -5.05 22.38 5.74
N LEU A 209 -4.88 21.12 5.31
CA LEU A 209 -3.62 20.39 5.45
C LEU A 209 -2.53 20.94 4.53
N ALA A 210 -2.89 21.27 3.28
CA ALA A 210 -1.99 21.92 2.33
C ALA A 210 -1.30 23.17 2.89
N GLY A 211 -2.01 23.99 3.67
CA GLY A 211 -1.45 25.17 4.33
C GLY A 211 -0.33 24.84 5.33
N LEU A 212 -0.46 23.71 6.03
CA LEU A 212 0.54 23.26 7.01
C LEU A 212 1.82 22.73 6.34
N GLN A 213 1.71 22.09 5.18
CA GLN A 213 2.87 21.76 4.34
C GLN A 213 3.64 23.02 3.93
N VAL A 214 2.92 23.99 3.35
CA VAL A 214 3.50 25.24 2.84
C VAL A 214 4.22 26.04 3.94
N THR A 215 3.72 25.95 5.18
CA THR A 215 4.34 26.61 6.34
C THR A 215 5.43 25.80 7.02
N GLY A 216 5.65 24.56 6.59
CA GLY A 216 6.60 23.64 7.21
C GLY A 216 6.15 23.14 8.59
N LEU A 217 4.86 23.21 8.89
CA LEU A 217 4.27 22.66 10.11
C LEU A 217 3.83 21.19 9.96
N ALA A 218 3.72 20.71 8.72
CA ALA A 218 3.44 19.32 8.39
C ALA A 218 4.20 18.91 7.13
N ARG A 219 4.26 17.61 6.84
CA ARG A 219 5.02 17.11 5.69
C ARG A 219 4.37 15.87 5.08
N GLU A 220 4.13 15.97 3.79
CA GLU A 220 3.81 14.90 2.85
C GLU A 220 4.79 13.73 2.99
N PHE A 221 4.28 12.52 2.83
CA PHE A 221 5.06 11.29 2.91
C PHE A 221 4.48 10.23 1.98
N LYS A 222 5.27 9.19 1.71
CA LYS A 222 4.79 8.02 0.96
C LYS A 222 4.21 6.99 1.92
N ILE A 223 3.12 6.36 1.52
CA ILE A 223 2.56 5.17 2.16
C ILE A 223 2.87 3.98 1.27
N ARG A 224 3.44 2.90 1.83
CA ARG A 224 3.72 1.68 1.06
C ARG A 224 3.71 0.41 1.89
N GLY A 225 3.26 -0.67 1.27
CA GLY A 225 3.14 -1.96 1.92
C GLY A 225 3.02 -3.09 0.91
N SER A 226 3.32 -4.31 1.37
CA SER A 226 3.08 -5.54 0.62
C SER A 226 2.37 -6.53 1.53
N SER A 227 1.43 -7.28 0.96
CA SER A 227 0.76 -8.35 1.69
C SER A 227 1.63 -9.59 1.80
N GLN A 228 1.24 -10.50 2.70
CA GLN A 228 1.69 -11.88 2.62
C GLN A 228 1.28 -12.52 1.29
N SER A 229 2.09 -13.46 0.81
CA SER A 229 1.79 -14.24 -0.39
C SER A 229 0.56 -15.12 -0.17
N ARG A 230 -0.30 -15.21 -1.19
CA ARG A 230 -1.48 -16.07 -1.23
C ARG A 230 -1.25 -17.20 -2.21
N LEU A 231 -1.66 -18.41 -1.81
CA LEU A 231 -1.68 -19.61 -2.64
C LEU A 231 -3.13 -19.90 -3.06
N VAL A 232 -3.32 -20.13 -4.36
CA VAL A 232 -4.54 -20.69 -4.94
C VAL A 232 -4.17 -22.03 -5.57
N GLU A 233 -4.56 -23.11 -4.91
CA GLU A 233 -4.44 -24.47 -5.42
C GLU A 233 -5.53 -24.76 -6.47
N GLY A 234 -5.25 -25.63 -7.43
CA GLY A 234 -6.22 -26.00 -8.46
C GLY A 234 -6.65 -24.84 -9.37
N TYR A 235 -5.79 -23.83 -9.52
CA TYR A 235 -6.02 -22.72 -10.44
C TYR A 235 -6.27 -23.24 -11.86
N THR A 236 -7.36 -22.80 -12.49
CA THR A 236 -7.73 -23.26 -13.83
C THR A 236 -7.63 -22.10 -14.82
N PRO A 237 -6.51 -21.97 -15.57
CA PRO A 237 -6.30 -20.84 -16.49
C PRO A 237 -7.26 -20.81 -17.70
N ILE A 238 -7.99 -21.91 -17.97
CA ILE A 238 -8.79 -22.11 -19.20
C ILE A 238 -10.31 -21.90 -18.96
N GLN A 239 -10.79 -21.77 -17.72
CA GLN A 239 -12.21 -21.44 -17.50
C GLN A 239 -12.44 -19.95 -17.78
N GLY A 240 -12.94 -19.66 -18.98
CA GLY A 240 -13.38 -18.34 -19.38
C GLY A 240 -14.59 -17.86 -18.57
N LEU A 241 -14.68 -16.54 -18.42
CA LEU A 241 -15.92 -15.82 -18.14
C LEU A 241 -17.03 -16.40 -19.03
N LYS A 242 -18.02 -17.05 -18.42
CA LYS A 242 -19.33 -17.23 -19.05
C LYS A 242 -20.08 -15.90 -19.05
#